data_AF-A0A812Y796-F1
#
_entry.id   AF-A0A812Y796-F1
#
_cell.length_a   1.000
_cell.length_b   1.000
_cell.length_c   1.000
_cell.angle_alpha   90.00
_cell.angle_beta   90.00
_cell.angle_gamma   90.00
#
_symmetry.space_group_name_H-M   'P 1'
#
loop_
_entity.id
_entity.type
_entity.pdbx_description
1 polymer ?
#
loop_
_entity_poly.entity_id
_entity_poly.type
_entity_poly.pdbx_seq_one_letter_code
_entity_poly.pdbx_strand_id
1 'polypeptide(L)'
;LGFIAEEDRVNCPFYFKIGACRNGDRCNRAHSKPTSGNTILIPHLYPCIPEAMAVANDDEWDDETYARQQEHLEHFYEEVFLELAKFGEIEDMVVLDNVSEHMLGHVYCKYFQDDDAAKALQQMSNRFYGSRLVNIEFSPVADFREARCRAFHETRCARGGMCNFMHIKHIPKAVKRNIVRQMYEAHPDYAGAKAALAGQPAKKRKVRPRSPQASRLFQEP
;
A
#
# COMPACT_ATOMS: atom_id res chain seq x y z
N LEU A 1 -23.85 -2.89 4.92
CA LEU A 1 -22.94 -1.73 5.10
C LEU A 1 -23.54 -0.57 4.31
N GLY A 2 -23.89 0.54 4.96
CA GLY A 2 -24.64 1.63 4.33
C GLY A 2 -23.75 2.48 3.41
N PHE A 3 -24.28 2.86 2.24
CA PHE A 3 -23.62 3.81 1.35
C PHE A 3 -23.60 5.20 2.00
N ILE A 4 -22.41 5.70 2.35
CA ILE A 4 -22.22 7.09 2.77
C ILE A 4 -22.16 7.95 1.50
N ALA A 5 -23.28 8.57 1.16
CA ALA A 5 -23.38 9.51 0.05
C ALA A 5 -22.56 10.78 0.32
N GLU A 6 -22.25 11.55 -0.74
CA GLU A 6 -21.42 12.76 -0.65
C GLU A 6 -22.05 13.92 0.15
N GLU A 7 -23.30 13.74 0.58
CA GLU A 7 -24.06 14.65 1.45
C GLU A 7 -23.91 14.37 2.96
N ASP A 8 -23.14 13.36 3.37
CA ASP A 8 -22.85 13.12 4.78
C ASP A 8 -22.03 14.28 5.37
N ARG A 9 -22.73 15.16 6.11
CA ARG A 9 -22.16 16.33 6.77
C ARG A 9 -21.41 15.98 8.06
N VAL A 10 -21.60 14.76 8.59
CA VAL A 10 -20.99 14.29 9.84
C VAL A 10 -19.64 13.65 9.56
N ASN A 11 -19.56 12.76 8.58
CA ASN A 11 -18.34 12.00 8.29
C ASN A 11 -17.38 12.75 7.35
N CYS A 12 -16.07 12.53 7.54
CA CYS A 12 -15.05 13.10 6.66
C CYS A 12 -14.92 12.26 5.38
N PRO A 13 -15.24 12.82 4.19
CA PRO A 13 -15.20 12.05 2.94
C PRO A 13 -13.77 11.65 2.54
N PHE A 14 -12.76 12.45 2.92
CA PHE A 14 -11.36 12.11 2.67
C PHE A 14 -10.90 10.96 3.58
N TYR A 15 -11.18 11.01 4.89
CA TYR A 15 -10.83 9.89 5.76
C TYR A 15 -11.54 8.60 5.33
N PHE A 16 -12.84 8.67 5.00
CA PHE A 16 -13.59 7.51 4.56
C PHE A 16 -13.06 6.90 3.24
N LYS A 17 -12.82 7.72 2.20
CA LYS A 17 -12.38 7.23 0.88
C LYS A 17 -10.87 6.92 0.80
N ILE A 18 -10.04 7.59 1.61
CA ILE A 18 -8.56 7.61 1.46
C ILE A 18 -7.86 7.01 2.69
N GLY A 19 -8.54 6.85 3.83
CA GLY A 19 -7.93 6.43 5.09
C GLY A 19 -7.09 7.51 5.79
N ALA A 20 -6.95 8.67 5.16
CA ALA A 20 -6.13 9.78 5.62
C ALA A 20 -6.84 11.13 5.42
N CYS A 21 -6.51 12.11 6.27
CA CYS A 21 -7.03 13.46 6.16
C CYS A 21 -5.97 14.48 6.60
N ARG A 22 -5.76 15.52 5.79
CA ARG A 22 -4.82 16.64 6.05
C ARG A 22 -5.02 17.36 7.38
N ASN A 23 -6.21 17.28 7.97
CA ASN A 23 -6.51 17.94 9.24
C ASN A 23 -6.20 17.05 10.45
N GLY A 24 -5.93 15.75 10.25
CA GLY A 24 -5.74 14.76 11.32
C GLY A 24 -6.89 14.79 12.33
N ASP A 25 -6.55 14.69 13.61
CA ASP A 25 -7.52 14.75 14.71
C ASP A 25 -8.13 16.14 14.92
N ARG A 26 -7.62 17.18 14.23
CA ARG A 26 -8.20 18.54 14.22
C ARG A 26 -9.26 18.71 13.11
N CYS A 27 -9.70 17.62 12.49
CA CYS A 27 -10.79 17.66 11.52
C CYS A 27 -12.12 18.01 12.19
N ASN A 28 -12.93 18.85 11.54
CA ASN A 28 -14.26 19.21 12.00
C ASN A 28 -15.36 18.21 11.60
N ARG A 29 -14.98 17.09 10.98
CA ARG A 29 -15.84 15.97 10.59
C ARG A 29 -15.30 14.68 11.19
N ALA A 30 -16.18 13.73 11.48
CA ALA A 30 -15.85 12.49 12.14
C ALA A 30 -14.88 11.62 11.31
N HIS A 31 -13.88 11.05 12.01
CA HIS A 31 -12.97 10.02 11.51
C HIS A 31 -13.29 8.69 12.21
N SER A 32 -14.25 7.94 11.65
CA SER A 32 -14.65 6.64 12.18
C SER A 32 -13.57 5.59 11.89
N LYS A 33 -12.53 5.52 12.75
CA LYS A 33 -11.45 4.53 12.63
C LYS A 33 -12.03 3.11 12.75
N PRO A 34 -11.83 2.23 11.75
CA PRO A 34 -12.29 0.85 11.85
C PRO A 34 -11.51 0.07 12.91
N THR A 35 -12.21 -0.81 13.64
CA THR A 35 -11.60 -1.76 14.60
C THR A 35 -11.38 -3.15 14.00
N SER A 36 -11.77 -3.35 12.74
CA SER A 36 -11.66 -4.59 11.97
C SER A 36 -11.84 -4.29 10.47
N GLY A 37 -11.30 -5.16 9.63
CA GLY A 37 -11.47 -5.14 8.17
C GLY A 37 -10.20 -5.62 7.47
N ASN A 38 -10.31 -5.95 6.19
CA ASN A 38 -9.20 -6.54 5.43
C ASN A 38 -8.06 -5.59 5.03
N THR A 39 -8.17 -4.28 5.26
CA THR A 39 -7.16 -3.31 4.82
C THR A 39 -6.44 -2.66 6.00
N ILE A 40 -5.11 -2.71 5.98
CA ILE A 40 -4.24 -2.02 6.93
C ILE A 40 -3.57 -0.82 6.25
N LEU A 41 -3.26 0.18 7.07
CA LEU A 41 -2.40 1.33 6.74
C LEU A 41 -1.19 1.32 7.68
N ILE A 42 -0.01 1.47 7.09
CA ILE A 42 1.25 1.72 7.79
C ILE A 42 1.72 3.14 7.38
N PRO A 43 1.45 4.19 8.18
CA PRO A 43 1.86 5.56 7.85
C PRO A 43 3.38 5.70 7.81
N HIS A 44 3.89 6.45 6.83
CA HIS A 44 5.31 6.85 6.72
C HIS A 44 6.34 5.70 6.70
N LEU A 45 5.94 4.49 6.29
CA LEU A 45 6.84 3.33 6.21
C LEU A 45 7.88 3.48 5.09
N TYR A 46 7.47 3.97 3.91
CA TYR A 46 8.42 4.21 2.82
C TYR A 46 9.32 5.42 3.15
N PRO A 47 10.65 5.27 3.14
CA PRO A 47 11.56 6.33 3.55
C PRO A 47 11.60 7.48 2.53
N CYS A 48 11.70 8.70 3.05
CA CYS A 48 11.89 9.92 2.27
C CYS A 48 13.37 10.05 1.82
N ILE A 49 13.84 9.12 0.98
CA ILE A 49 15.18 9.21 0.38
C ILE A 49 15.25 10.42 -0.58
N PRO A 50 16.41 11.07 -0.73
CA PRO A 50 16.55 12.29 -1.55
C PRO A 50 16.02 12.11 -2.99
N GLU A 51 16.35 10.99 -3.63
CA GLU A 51 15.97 10.67 -5.02
C GLU A 51 14.46 10.52 -5.17
N ALA A 52 13.80 9.88 -4.19
CA ALA A 52 12.35 9.74 -4.17
C ALA A 52 11.62 11.05 -3.89
N MET A 53 12.21 11.93 -3.08
CA MET A 53 11.66 13.26 -2.84
C MET A 53 11.80 14.16 -4.08
N ALA A 54 12.96 14.14 -4.75
CA ALA A 54 13.19 14.91 -5.97
C ALA A 54 12.19 14.54 -7.08
N VAL A 55 12.00 13.24 -7.34
CA VAL A 55 11.02 12.75 -8.32
C VAL A 55 9.58 13.11 -7.92
N ALA A 56 9.21 12.97 -6.63
CA ALA A 56 7.84 13.23 -6.16
C ALA A 56 7.46 14.73 -6.12
N ASN A 57 8.44 15.60 -5.84
CA ASN A 57 8.28 17.05 -5.90
C ASN A 57 8.30 17.59 -7.34
N ASP A 58 8.93 16.86 -8.27
CA ASP A 58 9.41 17.37 -9.57
C ASP A 58 10.46 18.48 -9.41
N ASP A 59 11.42 18.22 -8.52
CA ASP A 59 12.69 18.95 -8.46
C ASP A 59 13.57 18.56 -9.68
N GLU A 60 14.79 19.09 -9.78
CA GLU A 60 15.70 18.71 -10.87
C GLU A 60 16.24 17.27 -10.66
N TRP A 61 15.92 16.36 -11.56
CA TRP A 61 16.35 14.95 -11.55
C TRP A 61 16.75 14.46 -12.95
N ASP A 62 17.63 13.46 -12.99
CA ASP A 62 18.10 12.81 -14.21
C ASP A 62 17.75 11.31 -14.25
N ASP A 63 18.06 10.65 -15.37
CA ASP A 63 17.80 9.22 -15.57
C ASP A 63 18.47 8.33 -14.49
N GLU A 64 19.63 8.74 -13.95
CA GLU A 64 20.31 8.02 -12.89
C GLU A 64 19.61 8.16 -11.54
N THR A 65 19.16 9.37 -11.19
CA THR A 65 18.33 9.65 -10.00
C THR A 65 17.04 8.84 -10.04
N TYR A 66 16.35 8.83 -11.18
CA TYR A 66 15.15 8.03 -11.37
C TYR A 66 15.44 6.51 -11.26
N ALA A 67 16.55 6.03 -11.84
CA ALA A 67 16.93 4.62 -11.74
C ALA A 67 17.20 4.18 -10.28
N ARG A 68 17.97 4.97 -9.51
CA ARG A 68 18.23 4.70 -8.07
C ARG A 68 16.95 4.73 -7.23
N GLN A 69 16.09 5.72 -7.47
CA GLN A 69 14.77 5.82 -6.84
C GLN A 69 13.92 4.57 -7.11
N GLN A 70 13.95 4.08 -8.36
CA GLN A 70 13.15 2.94 -8.81
C GLN A 70 13.68 1.61 -8.26
N GLU A 71 15.01 1.41 -8.23
CA GLU A 71 15.66 0.25 -7.61
C GLU A 71 15.30 0.15 -6.11
N HIS A 72 15.48 1.25 -5.36
CA HIS A 72 15.11 1.28 -3.94
C HIS A 72 13.60 1.01 -3.74
N LEU A 73 12.73 1.56 -4.60
CA LEU A 73 11.30 1.30 -4.53
C LEU A 73 10.95 -0.18 -4.74
N GLU A 74 11.60 -0.84 -5.71
CA GLU A 74 11.36 -2.24 -6.01
C GLU A 74 11.82 -3.15 -4.87
N HIS A 75 13.01 -2.89 -4.30
CA HIS A 75 13.53 -3.61 -3.14
C HIS A 75 12.63 -3.44 -1.91
N PHE A 76 12.23 -2.20 -1.60
CA PHE A 76 11.30 -1.91 -0.50
C PHE A 76 9.95 -2.61 -0.70
N TYR A 77 9.39 -2.55 -1.91
CA TYR A 77 8.09 -3.15 -2.19
C TYR A 77 8.15 -4.68 -2.09
N GLU A 78 9.23 -5.32 -2.53
CA GLU A 78 9.45 -6.76 -2.36
C GLU A 78 9.57 -7.16 -0.89
N GLU A 79 10.41 -6.47 -0.12
CA GLU A 79 10.62 -6.72 1.30
C GLU A 79 9.33 -6.58 2.12
N VAL A 80 8.63 -5.45 1.99
CA VAL A 80 7.40 -5.18 2.75
C VAL A 80 6.26 -6.09 2.32
N PHE A 81 6.11 -6.40 1.04
CA PHE A 81 5.07 -7.32 0.57
C PHE A 81 5.31 -8.73 1.11
N LEU A 82 6.54 -9.26 1.00
CA LEU A 82 6.85 -10.62 1.44
C LEU A 82 6.83 -10.76 2.96
N GLU A 83 7.07 -9.69 3.73
CA GLU A 83 6.85 -9.70 5.17
C GLU A 83 5.36 -9.75 5.51
N LEU A 84 4.55 -8.87 4.92
CA LEU A 84 3.12 -8.81 5.17
C LEU A 84 2.40 -10.09 4.71
N ALA A 85 2.90 -10.72 3.64
CA ALA A 85 2.41 -12.00 3.14
C ALA A 85 2.54 -13.16 4.14
N LYS A 86 3.33 -13.04 5.22
CA LYS A 86 3.42 -14.06 6.27
C LYS A 86 2.16 -14.14 7.12
N PHE A 87 1.38 -13.06 7.19
CA PHE A 87 0.19 -12.96 8.03
C PHE A 87 -1.09 -13.41 7.29
N GLY A 88 -1.06 -13.44 5.96
CA GLY A 88 -2.15 -13.89 5.11
C GLY A 88 -2.00 -13.49 3.65
N GLU A 89 -2.99 -13.87 2.84
CA GLU A 89 -2.96 -13.67 1.40
C GLU A 89 -3.30 -12.22 1.02
N ILE A 90 -2.38 -11.54 0.34
CA ILE A 90 -2.54 -10.14 -0.08
C ILE A 90 -3.31 -10.05 -1.41
N GLU A 91 -4.38 -9.25 -1.43
CA GLU A 91 -5.16 -8.87 -2.61
C GLU A 91 -4.43 -7.78 -3.43
N ASP A 92 -4.02 -6.68 -2.79
CA ASP A 92 -3.17 -5.64 -3.38
C ASP A 92 -2.39 -4.87 -2.30
N MET A 93 -1.26 -4.28 -2.71
CA MET A 93 -0.45 -3.39 -1.87
C MET A 93 -0.03 -2.17 -2.69
N VAL A 94 -0.11 -0.99 -2.07
CA VAL A 94 0.23 0.30 -2.69
C VAL A 94 1.11 1.14 -1.77
N VAL A 95 2.09 1.81 -2.37
CA VAL A 95 3.02 2.74 -1.71
C VAL A 95 2.74 4.14 -2.25
N LEU A 96 2.57 5.12 -1.36
CA LEU A 96 2.22 6.48 -1.76
C LEU A 96 3.43 7.35 -2.09
N ASP A 97 3.26 8.13 -3.16
CA ASP A 97 4.15 9.15 -3.71
C ASP A 97 3.67 10.58 -3.39
N ASN A 98 2.78 10.70 -2.41
CA ASN A 98 2.26 11.99 -1.98
C ASN A 98 3.34 12.74 -1.18
N VAL A 99 3.71 13.94 -1.60
CA VAL A 99 4.64 14.81 -0.85
C VAL A 99 4.01 15.46 0.38
N SER A 100 2.68 15.39 0.50
CA SER A 100 1.92 15.96 1.62
C SER A 100 2.04 15.08 2.87
N GLU A 101 2.44 15.68 4.00
CA GLU A 101 2.65 15.00 5.30
C GLU A 101 1.64 13.88 5.60
N HIS A 102 0.34 14.21 5.62
CA HIS A 102 -0.76 13.26 5.90
C HIS A 102 -0.93 12.04 4.97
N MET A 103 -0.08 11.88 3.94
CA MET A 103 -0.03 10.70 3.06
C MET A 103 1.41 10.27 2.69
N LEU A 104 2.42 10.99 3.16
CA LEU A 104 3.82 10.81 2.75
C LEU A 104 4.33 9.42 3.14
N GLY A 105 4.84 8.67 2.16
CA GLY A 105 5.39 7.33 2.34
C GLY A 105 4.43 6.31 2.95
N HIS A 106 3.12 6.56 2.93
CA HIS A 106 2.13 5.63 3.47
C HIS A 106 2.08 4.35 2.63
N VAL A 107 1.97 3.20 3.31
CA VAL A 107 1.77 1.89 2.66
C VAL A 107 0.41 1.35 3.07
N TYR A 108 -0.42 1.01 2.10
CA TYR A 108 -1.68 0.30 2.32
C TYR A 108 -1.54 -1.12 1.81
N CYS A 109 -1.99 -2.08 2.61
CA CYS A 109 -2.03 -3.49 2.24
C CYS A 109 -3.43 -4.02 2.50
N LYS A 110 -4.01 -4.65 1.50
CA LYS A 110 -5.34 -5.25 1.56
C LYS A 110 -5.20 -6.77 1.44
N TYR A 111 -5.74 -7.49 2.42
CA TYR A 111 -5.79 -8.94 2.46
C TYR A 111 -7.10 -9.47 1.83
N PHE A 112 -7.14 -10.75 1.51
CA PHE A 112 -8.39 -11.42 1.13
C PHE A 112 -9.31 -11.69 2.33
N GLN A 113 -8.78 -11.76 3.56
CA GLN A 113 -9.53 -12.06 4.79
C GLN A 113 -9.30 -10.98 5.86
N ASP A 114 -10.36 -10.64 6.61
CA ASP A 114 -10.29 -9.68 7.73
C ASP A 114 -9.38 -10.19 8.87
N ASP A 115 -9.41 -11.51 9.14
CA ASP A 115 -8.58 -12.14 10.19
C ASP A 115 -7.07 -12.00 9.92
N ASP A 116 -6.67 -11.99 8.65
CA ASP A 116 -5.26 -11.87 8.25
C ASP A 116 -4.74 -10.45 8.47
N ALA A 117 -5.57 -9.45 8.16
CA ALA A 117 -5.30 -8.05 8.50
C ALA A 117 -5.20 -7.82 10.01
N ALA A 118 -6.03 -8.51 10.82
CA ALA A 118 -5.94 -8.46 12.28
C ALA A 118 -4.66 -9.11 12.82
N LYS A 119 -4.23 -10.26 12.26
CA LYS A 119 -2.93 -10.89 12.59
C LYS A 119 -1.77 -9.96 12.25
N ALA A 120 -1.81 -9.34 11.07
CA ALA A 120 -0.78 -8.38 10.65
C ALA A 120 -0.71 -7.17 11.57
N LEU A 121 -1.85 -6.58 11.95
CA LEU A 121 -1.92 -5.49 12.92
C LEU A 121 -1.27 -5.89 14.25
N GLN A 122 -1.64 -7.05 14.80
CA GLN A 122 -1.14 -7.53 16.08
C GLN A 122 0.37 -7.81 16.06
N GLN A 123 0.87 -8.46 15.00
CA GLN A 123 2.27 -8.89 14.92
C GLN A 123 3.21 -7.77 14.44
N MET A 124 2.77 -6.85 13.59
CA MET A 124 3.58 -5.69 13.17
C MET A 124 3.65 -4.58 14.22
N SER A 125 2.68 -4.53 15.14
CA SER A 125 2.70 -3.60 16.27
C SER A 125 3.98 -3.78 17.11
N ASN A 126 4.62 -2.66 17.45
CA ASN A 126 5.88 -2.59 18.21
C ASN A 126 7.15 -3.13 17.49
N ARG A 127 7.08 -3.47 16.20
CA ARG A 127 8.29 -3.76 15.40
C ARG A 127 8.94 -2.47 14.92
N PHE A 128 10.22 -2.55 14.54
CA PHE A 128 10.96 -1.44 13.96
C PHE A 128 11.22 -1.67 12.46
N TYR A 129 11.21 -0.58 11.69
CA TYR A 129 11.66 -0.53 10.30
C TYR A 129 12.77 0.51 10.18
N GLY A 130 14.00 0.06 9.93
CA GLY A 130 15.20 0.88 10.16
C GLY A 130 15.25 1.37 11.62
N SER A 131 15.32 2.68 11.81
CA SER A 131 15.33 3.34 13.13
C SER A 131 13.95 3.84 13.60
N ARG A 132 12.86 3.48 12.92
CA ARG A 132 11.50 3.97 13.22
C ARG A 132 10.61 2.85 13.75
N LEU A 133 9.81 3.16 14.75
CA LEU A 133 8.74 2.28 15.21
C LEU A 133 7.65 2.18 14.12
N VAL A 134 7.22 0.97 13.80
CA VAL A 134 6.13 0.73 12.84
C VAL A 134 4.81 1.10 13.52
N ASN A 135 4.20 2.19 13.08
CA ASN A 135 2.80 2.51 13.38
C ASN A 135 1.91 1.81 12.35
N ILE A 136 0.92 1.04 12.80
CA ILE A 136 0.01 0.30 11.93
C ILE A 136 -1.41 0.42 12.48
N GLU A 137 -2.39 0.67 11.61
CA GLU A 137 -3.81 0.74 11.94
C GLU A 137 -4.68 0.12 10.83
N PHE A 138 -5.93 -0.22 11.14
CA PHE A 138 -6.90 -0.57 10.10
C PHE A 138 -7.28 0.67 9.28
N SER A 139 -7.50 0.47 7.99
CA SER A 139 -7.89 1.51 7.05
C SER A 139 -9.32 1.30 6.54
N PRO A 140 -10.16 2.35 6.43
CA PRO A 140 -11.50 2.23 5.85
C PRO A 140 -11.51 2.04 4.32
N VAL A 141 -10.35 2.08 3.66
CA VAL A 141 -10.22 2.06 2.19
C VAL A 141 -10.48 0.66 1.64
N ALA A 142 -11.65 0.46 1.02
CA ALA A 142 -12.01 -0.83 0.41
C ALA A 142 -11.47 -1.02 -1.03
N ASP A 143 -11.21 0.06 -1.77
CA ASP A 143 -10.75 0.03 -3.17
C ASP A 143 -9.78 1.18 -3.49
N PHE A 144 -8.49 0.84 -3.69
CA PHE A 144 -7.44 1.79 -4.07
C PHE A 144 -7.70 2.48 -5.43
N ARG A 145 -8.56 1.91 -6.29
CA ARG A 145 -8.93 2.50 -7.60
C ARG A 145 -9.86 3.71 -7.47
N GLU A 146 -10.62 3.79 -6.38
CA GLU A 146 -11.44 4.97 -6.04
C GLU A 146 -10.63 6.01 -5.26
N ALA A 147 -9.68 5.57 -4.43
CA ALA A 147 -8.82 6.45 -3.64
C ALA A 147 -7.70 7.12 -4.45
N ARG A 148 -7.30 6.56 -5.60
CA ARG A 148 -6.20 7.09 -6.43
C ARG A 148 -6.51 8.42 -7.13
N CYS A 149 -5.49 9.25 -7.26
CA CYS A 149 -5.55 10.44 -8.08
C CYS A 149 -5.50 10.07 -9.56
N ARG A 150 -6.60 10.28 -10.30
CA ARG A 150 -6.68 9.97 -11.74
C ARG A 150 -5.64 10.73 -12.57
N ALA A 151 -5.47 12.03 -12.30
CA ALA A 151 -4.48 12.86 -12.99
C ALA A 151 -3.04 12.36 -12.79
N PHE A 152 -2.68 11.93 -11.57
CA PHE A 152 -1.38 11.30 -11.30
C PHE A 152 -1.22 9.95 -12.01
N HIS A 153 -2.29 9.15 -12.09
CA HIS A 153 -2.24 7.83 -12.72
C HIS A 153 -2.10 7.90 -14.25
N GLU A 154 -2.65 8.94 -14.88
CA GLU A 154 -2.63 9.12 -16.34
C GLU A 154 -1.40 9.90 -16.82
N THR A 155 -1.02 10.96 -16.09
CA THR A 155 0.10 11.85 -16.45
C THR A 155 0.78 12.41 -15.19
N ARG A 156 0.35 13.58 -14.71
CA ARG A 156 0.90 14.27 -13.54
C ARG A 156 -0.19 15.07 -12.84
N CYS A 157 -0.12 15.12 -11.51
CA CYS A 157 -1.07 15.88 -10.71
C CYS A 157 -0.54 17.29 -10.41
N ALA A 158 -1.14 18.32 -11.03
CA ALA A 158 -0.80 19.73 -10.80
C ALA A 158 -1.13 20.26 -9.38
N ARG A 159 -1.66 19.42 -8.47
CA ARG A 159 -1.99 19.82 -7.09
C ARG A 159 -0.81 19.70 -6.13
N GLY A 160 0.26 18.98 -6.48
CA GLY A 160 1.41 18.74 -5.60
C GLY A 160 0.99 18.29 -4.18
N GLY A 161 1.60 18.90 -3.16
CA GLY A 161 1.26 18.68 -1.75
C GLY A 161 -0.16 19.10 -1.32
N MET A 162 -0.97 19.69 -2.21
CA MET A 162 -2.38 19.97 -1.99
C MET A 162 -3.32 18.87 -2.50
N CYS A 163 -2.80 17.77 -3.06
CA CYS A 163 -3.63 16.62 -3.44
C CYS A 163 -4.12 15.85 -2.19
N ASN A 164 -5.40 15.49 -2.16
CA ASN A 164 -6.01 14.65 -1.11
C ASN A 164 -6.36 13.23 -1.64
N PHE A 165 -5.74 12.80 -2.73
CA PHE A 165 -5.95 11.47 -3.35
C PHE A 165 -4.61 10.75 -3.47
N MET A 166 -4.63 9.42 -3.42
CA MET A 166 -3.43 8.59 -3.45
C MET A 166 -2.66 8.77 -4.77
N HIS A 167 -1.45 9.30 -4.69
CA HIS A 167 -0.46 9.18 -5.76
C HIS A 167 0.22 7.84 -5.54
N ILE A 168 -0.03 6.84 -6.38
CA ILE A 168 0.47 5.47 -6.14
C ILE A 168 1.74 5.29 -6.96
N LYS A 169 2.87 5.00 -6.29
CA LYS A 169 4.15 4.73 -6.96
C LYS A 169 4.03 3.56 -7.95
N HIS A 170 4.67 3.68 -9.11
CA HIS A 170 4.62 2.66 -10.15
C HIS A 170 5.57 1.48 -9.85
N ILE A 171 4.99 0.31 -9.56
CA ILE A 171 5.72 -0.95 -9.45
C ILE A 171 5.59 -1.71 -10.77
N PRO A 172 6.69 -2.08 -11.46
CA PRO A 172 6.60 -2.78 -12.73
C PRO A 172 5.84 -4.09 -12.66
N LYS A 173 5.08 -4.39 -13.72
CA LYS A 173 4.27 -5.61 -13.83
C LYS A 173 5.12 -6.91 -13.80
N ALA A 174 6.43 -6.84 -14.01
CA ALA A 174 7.34 -7.96 -13.83
C ALA A 174 7.56 -8.23 -12.32
N VAL A 175 7.96 -7.20 -11.58
CA VAL A 175 8.18 -7.21 -10.12
C VAL A 175 6.93 -7.66 -9.37
N LYS A 176 5.77 -7.01 -9.60
CA LYS A 176 4.49 -7.43 -8.96
C LYS A 176 4.18 -8.93 -9.22
N ARG A 177 4.43 -9.45 -10.43
CA ARG A 177 4.20 -10.88 -10.74
C ARG A 177 5.20 -11.81 -10.06
N ASN A 178 6.46 -11.38 -9.94
CA ASN A 178 7.49 -12.17 -9.27
C ASN A 178 7.18 -12.34 -7.79
N ILE A 179 6.84 -11.24 -7.12
CA ILE A 179 6.53 -11.20 -5.68
C ILE A 179 5.25 -11.98 -5.37
N VAL A 180 4.18 -11.78 -6.15
CA VAL A 180 2.94 -12.56 -5.98
C VAL A 180 3.19 -14.06 -6.22
N ARG A 181 4.09 -14.43 -7.14
CA ARG A 181 4.50 -15.83 -7.31
C ARG A 181 5.27 -16.35 -6.09
N GLN A 182 6.19 -15.57 -5.52
CA GLN A 182 6.92 -15.95 -4.30
C GLN A 182 5.98 -16.17 -3.11
N MET A 183 4.95 -15.33 -2.95
CA MET A 183 3.90 -15.54 -1.94
C MET A 183 3.26 -16.93 -2.06
N TYR A 184 2.78 -17.33 -3.25
CA TYR A 184 2.18 -18.66 -3.44
C TYR A 184 3.18 -19.83 -3.42
N GLU A 185 4.48 -19.57 -3.64
CA GLU A 185 5.53 -20.58 -3.49
C GLU A 185 5.90 -20.80 -2.01
N ALA A 186 5.85 -19.75 -1.18
CA ALA A 186 6.07 -19.81 0.26
C ALA A 186 4.82 -20.27 1.05
N HIS A 187 3.62 -19.94 0.56
CA HIS A 187 2.32 -20.24 1.18
C HIS A 187 1.39 -20.98 0.20
N PRO A 188 1.59 -22.29 -0.04
CA PRO A 188 0.79 -23.06 -1.01
C PRO A 188 -0.68 -23.24 -0.62
N ASP A 189 -1.02 -22.98 0.65
CA ASP A 189 -2.37 -22.95 1.23
C ASP A 189 -3.18 -21.74 0.78
N TYR A 190 -2.54 -20.66 0.32
CA TYR A 190 -3.19 -19.46 -0.15
C TYR A 190 -3.97 -19.72 -1.46
N ALA A 191 -5.28 -19.45 -1.40
CA ALA A 191 -6.27 -19.82 -2.39
C ALA A 191 -7.33 -18.73 -2.64
N GLY A 192 -7.28 -17.60 -1.94
CA GLY A 192 -8.15 -16.43 -2.07
C GLY A 192 -8.25 -15.92 -3.50
N ALA A 193 -7.15 -15.82 -4.26
CA ALA A 193 -7.22 -15.48 -5.67
C ALA A 193 -7.95 -16.55 -6.50
N LYS A 194 -7.85 -17.85 -6.17
CA LYS A 194 -8.62 -18.91 -6.84
C LYS A 194 -10.10 -18.85 -6.46
N ALA A 195 -10.44 -18.49 -5.22
CA ALA A 195 -11.81 -18.31 -4.76
C ALA A 195 -12.47 -17.06 -5.36
N ALA A 196 -11.75 -15.93 -5.39
CA ALA A 196 -12.18 -14.70 -6.04
C ALA A 196 -12.30 -14.84 -7.57
N LEU A 197 -11.46 -15.68 -8.19
CA LEU A 197 -11.57 -16.07 -9.60
C LEU A 197 -12.64 -17.16 -9.85
N ALA A 198 -13.04 -17.97 -8.86
CA ALA A 198 -14.16 -18.89 -9.01
C ALA A 198 -15.50 -18.14 -9.22
N GLY A 199 -15.57 -16.88 -8.78
CA GLY A 199 -16.64 -15.93 -9.11
C GLY A 199 -16.46 -15.19 -10.45
N GLN A 200 -15.43 -15.47 -11.26
CA GLN A 200 -15.10 -14.70 -12.48
C GLN A 200 -14.78 -15.60 -13.70
N PRO A 201 -15.14 -15.19 -14.93
CA PRO A 201 -14.89 -16.00 -16.13
C PRO A 201 -13.40 -16.07 -16.50
N ALA A 202 -12.86 -17.29 -16.62
CA ALA A 202 -11.42 -17.55 -16.71
C ALA A 202 -10.75 -17.14 -18.05
N LYS A 203 -9.56 -16.52 -17.97
CA LYS A 203 -8.64 -16.31 -19.11
C LYS A 203 -7.32 -17.06 -18.90
N LYS A 204 -6.92 -17.90 -19.87
CA LYS A 204 -5.73 -18.79 -19.79
C LYS A 204 -4.43 -18.06 -20.16
N ARG A 205 -3.36 -18.22 -19.37
CA ARG A 205 -1.96 -17.92 -19.77
C ARG A 205 -0.97 -18.98 -19.24
N LYS A 206 0.10 -19.22 -20.02
CA LYS A 206 1.15 -20.22 -19.76
C LYS A 206 2.32 -19.64 -18.93
N VAL A 207 3.04 -20.50 -18.21
CA VAL A 207 4.16 -20.18 -17.30
C VAL A 207 5.47 -20.87 -17.74
N ARG A 208 6.64 -20.31 -17.40
CA ARG A 208 7.98 -20.95 -17.44
C ARG A 208 8.74 -20.65 -16.12
N PRO A 209 9.69 -21.51 -15.67
CA PRO A 209 10.14 -21.55 -14.27
C PRO A 209 11.60 -21.10 -14.00
N ARG A 210 11.96 -21.18 -12.69
CA ARG A 210 13.30 -21.01 -12.02
C ARG A 210 13.67 -19.56 -11.65
N SER A 211 14.51 -19.29 -10.63
CA SER A 211 15.07 -20.11 -9.52
C SER A 211 15.45 -19.24 -8.29
N PRO A 212 15.64 -19.80 -7.07
CA PRO A 212 15.67 -19.02 -5.82
C PRO A 212 17.07 -18.79 -5.20
N GLN A 213 17.20 -17.73 -4.39
CA GLN A 213 18.10 -17.62 -3.24
C GLN A 213 17.57 -16.58 -2.23
N ALA A 214 17.94 -16.68 -0.96
CA ALA A 214 17.25 -16.00 0.15
C ALA A 214 18.20 -15.37 1.18
N SER A 215 17.76 -14.33 1.89
CA SER A 215 18.31 -13.88 3.18
C SER A 215 17.23 -13.20 4.04
N ARG A 216 17.53 -12.86 5.30
CA ARG A 216 16.57 -12.45 6.35
C ARG A 216 17.02 -11.15 7.01
N LEU A 217 16.18 -10.12 7.15
CA LEU A 217 16.47 -8.93 8.00
C LEU A 217 15.21 -8.24 8.57
N PHE A 218 14.35 -8.96 9.29
CA PHE A 218 13.61 -8.33 10.39
C PHE A 218 14.30 -8.69 11.70
N GLN A 219 14.61 -7.67 12.51
CA GLN A 219 15.17 -7.87 13.83
C GLN A 219 14.02 -7.91 14.84
N GLU A 220 13.86 -9.09 15.45
CA GLU A 220 13.13 -9.28 16.69
C GLU A 220 13.92 -8.59 17.84
N PRO A 221 13.27 -8.21 18.95
CA PRO A 221 13.92 -7.55 20.10
C PRO A 221 14.97 -8.42 20.82
#